data_AF-A0A8J3Z810-F1
#
_entry.id   AF-A0A8J3Z810-F1
#
_cell.length_a   1.000
_cell.length_b   1.000
_cell.length_c   1.000
_cell.angle_alpha   90.00
_cell.angle_beta   90.00
_cell.angle_gamma   90.00
#
_symmetry.space_group_name_H-M   'P 1'
#
loop_
_entity.id
_entity.type
_entity.pdbx_description
1 polymer ?
#
loop_
_entity_poly.entity_id
_entity_poly.type
_entity_poly.pdbx_seq_one_letter_code
_entity_poly.pdbx_strand_id
1 'polypeptide(L)'
;MLTRRCVVVGVVGVVLAAGLGLAGACGGGQDASGIPDSVMLTGDDFGGEVTAGGPDEAVHPLPPRPCVPAGTGSGGPSDGTSQDARPDGRRITASDGRHRAYEYVEHRPGGAATAYGELMKVVTACSQTGPTGERYHVVARYAAGALVEREYDGDSGHSAAYFVGHARDYLVVVLEVGVRTPDGDLTYVNGLGLTALRRAGGTAGTMLPTDATAAGTTWKDSEAEVTGVRRGPDPRTALIDVLVPGGGGPDCARDPRVGWYSEANDIVYANTIVSSAASDIPGACPTRTPAVVTLTAPAPLGTRNLVLNQQEWTPAGDVYRRCHAANPCGPPVPPCDGTLINDTRNSLDVPRNSAYTVEHCTDRWLVLVVDVNSTACGAGARPDCSAQPLRDRYFLRFDTAWRVIAQTRTGGCAAVLAADSAFPRNLCDTLPALQ
;
A
#
# COMPACT_ATOMS: atom_id res chain seq x y z
N MET A 1 30.29 62.06 48.48
CA MET A 1 29.79 63.44 48.29
C MET A 1 28.62 63.40 47.31
N LEU A 2 27.48 63.95 47.73
CA LEU A 2 26.28 64.37 46.97
C LEU A 2 25.60 63.34 46.02
N THR A 3 24.47 62.73 46.42
CA THR A 3 23.06 63.15 46.15
C THR A 3 22.69 63.16 44.66
N ARG A 4 21.60 62.56 44.17
CA ARG A 4 20.20 62.66 44.63
C ARG A 4 19.36 61.58 43.91
N ARG A 5 18.41 60.99 44.62
CA ARG A 5 17.25 60.26 44.06
C ARG A 5 16.21 61.28 43.59
N CYS A 6 15.55 61.03 42.46
CA CYS A 6 14.25 61.64 42.14
C CYS A 6 13.22 60.52 41.93
N VAL A 7 12.20 60.57 42.77
CA VAL A 7 10.91 59.89 42.64
C VAL A 7 10.04 60.79 41.74
N VAL A 8 9.35 60.23 40.76
CA VAL A 8 8.20 60.89 40.13
C VAL A 8 6.99 60.00 40.27
N VAL A 9 5.98 60.60 40.89
CA VAL A 9 4.64 60.12 41.20
C VAL A 9 3.80 60.12 39.92
N GLY A 10 2.87 59.17 39.85
CA GLY A 10 2.07 58.88 38.67
C GLY A 10 1.07 59.96 38.24
N VAL A 11 0.64 59.82 36.99
CA VAL A 11 -0.62 60.37 36.48
C VAL A 11 -1.30 59.24 35.71
N VAL A 12 -2.42 58.78 36.26
CA VAL A 12 -3.41 57.95 35.58
C VAL A 12 -4.06 58.82 34.51
N GLY A 13 -3.67 58.61 33.26
CA GLY A 13 -4.29 59.21 32.08
C GLY A 13 -5.01 58.11 31.29
N VAL A 14 -6.33 58.04 31.47
CA VAL A 14 -7.22 57.29 30.57
C VAL A 14 -7.19 58.01 29.22
N VAL A 15 -6.55 57.39 28.23
CA VAL A 15 -6.64 57.79 26.83
C VAL A 15 -7.27 56.63 26.06
N LEU A 16 -8.56 56.78 25.79
CA LEU A 16 -9.27 56.10 24.70
C LEU A 16 -8.59 56.50 23.39
N ALA A 17 -7.74 55.63 22.85
CA ALA A 17 -7.29 55.71 21.47
C ALA A 17 -7.81 54.48 20.73
N ALA A 18 -8.83 54.73 19.91
CA ALA A 18 -9.27 53.82 18.86
C ALA A 18 -8.10 53.61 17.89
N GLY A 19 -7.36 52.52 18.09
CA GLY A 19 -6.36 52.02 17.16
C GLY A 19 -7.02 51.04 16.20
N LEU A 20 -7.22 51.48 14.96
CA LEU A 20 -7.66 50.67 13.84
C LEU A 20 -6.90 49.35 13.77
N GLY A 21 -7.67 48.25 13.73
CA GLY A 21 -7.15 46.93 13.46
C GLY A 21 -6.60 46.84 12.05
N LEU A 22 -5.29 46.64 11.93
CA LEU A 22 -4.72 45.97 10.77
C LEU A 22 -4.82 44.47 11.03
N ALA A 23 -6.02 43.94 10.81
CA ALA A 23 -6.15 42.53 10.46
C ALA A 23 -5.47 42.38 9.09
N GLY A 24 -4.24 41.86 9.09
CA GLY A 24 -3.61 41.34 7.90
C GLY A 24 -4.46 40.17 7.42
N ALA A 25 -5.45 40.44 6.59
CA ALA A 25 -6.12 39.44 5.80
C ALA A 25 -5.04 38.85 4.87
N CYS A 26 -4.56 37.66 5.20
CA CYS A 26 -3.97 36.78 4.20
C CYS A 26 -5.07 36.56 3.15
N GLY A 27 -5.04 37.37 2.09
CA GLY A 27 -5.87 37.17 0.92
C GLY A 27 -5.42 35.87 0.27
N GLY A 28 -6.02 34.75 0.69
CA GLY A 28 -5.99 33.53 -0.09
C GLY A 28 -6.63 33.87 -1.42
N GLY A 29 -5.83 33.91 -2.48
CA GLY A 29 -6.34 34.04 -3.83
C GLY A 29 -7.30 32.87 -4.06
N GLN A 30 -8.60 33.15 -4.12
CA GLN A 30 -9.57 32.14 -4.53
C GLN A 30 -9.24 31.81 -5.99
N ASP A 31 -8.81 30.57 -6.22
CA ASP A 31 -8.73 30.00 -7.56
C ASP A 31 -10.09 30.18 -8.27
N ALA A 32 -10.06 30.34 -9.59
CA ALA A 32 -11.23 30.63 -10.41
C ALA A 32 -12.34 29.57 -10.30
N SER A 33 -11.98 28.37 -9.84
CA SER A 33 -12.89 27.25 -9.54
C SER A 33 -13.84 27.50 -8.36
N GLY A 34 -13.53 28.45 -7.47
CA GLY A 34 -14.30 28.68 -6.24
C GLY A 34 -14.21 27.56 -5.21
N ILE A 35 -13.36 26.55 -5.43
CA ILE A 35 -13.16 25.41 -4.54
C ILE A 35 -12.14 25.79 -3.45
N PRO A 36 -12.53 25.77 -2.17
CA PRO A 36 -11.64 26.18 -1.09
C PRO A 36 -10.49 25.18 -0.87
N ASP A 37 -9.31 25.68 -0.48
CA ASP A 37 -8.13 24.84 -0.17
C ASP A 37 -8.41 23.78 0.88
N SER A 38 -9.35 24.04 1.80
CA SER A 38 -9.75 23.08 2.85
C SER A 38 -10.37 21.79 2.30
N VAL A 39 -10.82 21.79 1.05
CA VAL A 39 -11.42 20.62 0.37
C VAL A 39 -10.37 19.86 -0.45
N MET A 40 -9.25 20.49 -0.81
CA MET A 40 -8.17 19.87 -1.58
C MET A 40 -7.19 19.15 -0.64
N LEU A 41 -6.51 18.12 -1.15
CA LEU A 41 -5.31 17.56 -0.53
C LEU A 41 -4.17 18.61 -0.50
N THR A 42 -3.27 18.47 0.46
CA THR A 42 -2.12 19.32 0.73
C THR A 42 -0.83 18.52 0.69
N GLY A 43 0.32 19.20 0.70
CA GLY A 43 1.61 18.54 0.68
C GLY A 43 1.83 17.55 1.82
N ASP A 44 1.25 17.81 2.99
CA ASP A 44 1.31 16.88 4.13
C ASP A 44 0.59 15.56 3.86
N ASP A 45 -0.49 15.54 3.07
CA ASP A 45 -1.21 14.30 2.75
C ASP A 45 -0.46 13.48 1.68
N PHE A 46 0.23 14.15 0.75
CA PHE A 46 1.04 13.52 -0.28
C PHE A 46 2.47 13.18 0.16
N GLY A 47 2.95 13.76 1.27
CA GLY A 47 4.36 13.69 1.66
C GLY A 47 5.30 14.44 0.71
N GLY A 48 4.81 15.45 -0.02
CA GLY A 48 5.56 16.15 -1.06
C GLY A 48 4.98 17.50 -1.45
N GLU A 49 5.62 18.20 -2.39
CA GLU A 49 5.14 19.50 -2.88
C GLU A 49 3.90 19.32 -3.78
N VAL A 50 2.89 20.17 -3.57
CA VAL A 50 1.67 20.22 -4.37
C VAL A 50 1.75 21.38 -5.35
N THR A 51 1.48 21.12 -6.63
CA THR A 51 1.39 22.14 -7.66
C THR A 51 0.05 22.05 -8.39
N ALA A 52 -0.39 23.17 -8.98
CA ALA A 52 -1.59 23.15 -9.82
C ALA A 52 -1.30 22.40 -11.13
N GLY A 53 -2.20 21.51 -11.54
CA GLY A 53 -2.03 20.74 -12.76
C GLY A 53 -2.77 19.40 -12.75
N GLY A 54 -2.84 18.78 -13.93
CA GLY A 54 -3.43 17.46 -14.12
C GLY A 54 -2.51 16.55 -14.94
N PRO A 55 -2.89 15.28 -15.11
CA PRO A 55 -2.15 14.35 -15.96
C PRO A 55 -2.31 14.69 -17.45
N ASP A 56 -1.56 13.99 -18.31
CA ASP A 56 -1.89 13.93 -19.74
C ASP A 56 -3.26 13.25 -19.91
N GLU A 57 -4.28 14.05 -20.19
CA GLU A 57 -5.68 13.62 -20.35
C GLU A 57 -5.91 12.65 -21.51
N ALA A 58 -4.99 12.56 -22.47
CA ALA A 58 -5.07 11.58 -23.54
C ALA A 58 -4.74 10.17 -23.04
N VAL A 59 -3.84 10.06 -22.07
CA VAL A 59 -3.37 8.78 -21.51
C VAL A 59 -4.12 8.45 -20.22
N HIS A 60 -4.34 9.44 -19.37
CA HIS A 60 -4.78 9.31 -17.99
C HIS A 60 -5.92 10.30 -17.71
N PRO A 61 -7.13 10.02 -18.22
CA PRO A 61 -8.25 10.93 -18.06
C PRO A 61 -8.62 11.13 -16.59
N LEU A 62 -8.90 12.38 -16.21
CA LEU A 62 -9.29 12.75 -14.84
C LEU A 62 -10.46 13.76 -14.85
N PRO A 63 -11.71 13.36 -14.56
CA PRO A 63 -12.14 12.04 -14.08
C PRO A 63 -12.06 10.94 -15.16
N PRO A 64 -12.17 9.65 -14.78
CA PRO A 64 -12.25 8.53 -15.71
C PRO A 64 -13.24 8.77 -16.85
N ARG A 65 -12.85 8.41 -18.08
CA ARG A 65 -13.69 8.56 -19.27
C ARG A 65 -14.30 7.22 -19.69
N PRO A 66 -15.43 7.24 -20.42
CA PRO A 66 -15.97 6.04 -21.05
C PRO A 66 -14.97 5.41 -22.03
N CYS A 67 -14.97 4.08 -22.08
CA CYS A 67 -14.20 3.33 -23.07
C CYS A 67 -14.77 3.61 -24.46
N VAL A 68 -13.93 4.14 -25.35
CA VAL A 68 -14.31 4.38 -26.74
C VAL A 68 -14.14 3.06 -27.52
N PRO A 69 -15.09 2.64 -28.37
CA PRO A 69 -14.89 1.47 -29.22
C PRO A 69 -13.67 1.66 -30.15
N ALA A 70 -12.81 0.65 -30.26
CA ALA A 70 -11.73 0.67 -31.23
C ALA A 70 -12.30 0.81 -32.65
N GLY A 71 -11.80 1.78 -33.42
CA GLY A 71 -12.20 2.00 -34.81
C GLY A 71 -13.22 3.11 -35.05
N THR A 72 -13.86 3.68 -34.01
CA THR A 72 -14.39 5.05 -34.13
C THR A 72 -13.21 5.98 -34.00
N GLY A 73 -12.57 6.30 -35.13
CA GLY A 73 -11.37 7.11 -35.18
C GLY A 73 -11.50 8.35 -34.29
N SER A 74 -10.40 8.69 -33.63
CA SER A 74 -10.14 9.94 -32.89
C SER A 74 -10.19 11.20 -33.79
N GLY A 75 -10.97 11.17 -34.86
CA GLY A 75 -11.24 12.27 -35.79
C GLY A 75 -12.49 13.08 -35.42
N GLY A 76 -12.89 13.10 -34.15
CA GLY A 76 -13.66 14.24 -33.63
C GLY A 76 -12.72 15.44 -33.57
N PRO A 77 -13.16 16.65 -33.99
CA PRO A 77 -12.25 17.75 -34.24
C PRO A 77 -11.39 18.01 -33.02
N SER A 78 -10.07 17.97 -33.24
CA SER A 78 -9.07 18.68 -32.43
C SER A 78 -9.29 20.19 -32.60
N ASP A 79 -10.50 20.67 -32.29
CA ASP A 79 -10.68 22.07 -31.97
C ASP A 79 -9.90 22.26 -30.67
N GLY A 80 -8.76 22.93 -30.77
CA GLY A 80 -7.89 23.33 -29.67
C GLY A 80 -8.55 24.26 -28.65
N THR A 81 -9.87 24.22 -28.52
CA THR A 81 -10.59 24.66 -27.33
C THR A 81 -10.49 23.56 -26.28
N SER A 82 -9.37 23.56 -25.55
CA SER A 82 -9.35 23.43 -24.09
C SER A 82 -10.55 22.66 -23.50
N GLN A 83 -10.46 21.33 -23.46
CA GLN A 83 -11.11 20.58 -22.36
C GLN A 83 -10.50 20.96 -20.99
N ASP A 84 -9.45 21.80 -20.97
CA ASP A 84 -8.89 22.53 -19.82
C ASP A 84 -9.88 23.48 -19.12
N ALA A 85 -11.11 23.62 -19.61
CA ALA A 85 -12.14 24.42 -18.97
C ALA A 85 -13.42 23.60 -18.76
N ARG A 86 -13.39 22.59 -17.89
CA ARG A 86 -14.55 22.41 -17.02
C ARG A 86 -14.42 23.50 -15.95
N PRO A 87 -15.20 24.60 -16.04
CA PRO A 87 -14.98 25.79 -15.19
C PRO A 87 -15.15 25.50 -13.68
N ASP A 88 -15.73 24.35 -13.34
CA ASP A 88 -16.16 24.04 -11.97
C ASP A 88 -15.22 23.06 -11.24
N GLY A 89 -14.10 22.67 -11.89
CA GLY A 89 -13.15 21.69 -11.37
C GLY A 89 -11.79 22.27 -11.05
N ARG A 90 -11.22 21.89 -9.89
CA ARG A 90 -9.85 22.23 -9.48
C ARG A 90 -8.97 21.00 -9.52
N ARG A 91 -7.73 21.17 -9.99
CA ARG A 91 -6.75 20.09 -10.14
C ARG A 91 -5.43 20.40 -9.48
N ILE A 92 -4.88 19.41 -8.80
CA ILE A 92 -3.53 19.47 -8.28
C ILE A 92 -2.77 18.19 -8.60
N THR A 93 -1.45 18.31 -8.61
CA THR A 93 -0.53 17.19 -8.75
C THR A 93 0.52 17.25 -7.65
N ALA A 94 0.95 16.08 -7.20
CA ALA A 94 2.04 15.91 -6.26
C ALA A 94 2.86 14.67 -6.61
N SER A 95 4.13 14.70 -6.23
CA SER A 95 5.02 13.56 -6.34
C SER A 95 5.99 13.52 -5.17
N ASP A 96 6.20 12.33 -4.62
CA ASP A 96 7.17 12.05 -3.55
C ASP A 96 8.43 11.32 -4.08
N GLY A 97 8.55 11.19 -5.41
CA GLY A 97 9.62 10.46 -6.10
C GLY A 97 9.40 8.95 -6.25
N ARG A 98 8.41 8.36 -5.54
CA ARG A 98 7.92 6.99 -5.73
C ARG A 98 6.59 6.99 -6.48
N HIS A 99 5.68 7.87 -6.07
CA HIS A 99 4.33 8.03 -6.59
C HIS A 99 4.16 9.37 -7.31
N ARG A 100 3.26 9.38 -8.29
CA ARG A 100 2.76 10.64 -8.88
C ARG A 100 1.25 10.58 -8.87
N ALA A 101 0.67 11.41 -8.03
CA ALA A 101 -0.75 11.48 -7.83
C ALA A 101 -1.32 12.81 -8.29
N TYR A 102 -2.59 12.74 -8.67
CA TYR A 102 -3.40 13.86 -9.10
C TYR A 102 -4.69 13.84 -8.30
N GLU A 103 -5.19 15.01 -7.94
CA GLU A 103 -6.52 15.17 -7.39
C GLU A 103 -7.32 16.10 -8.30
N TYR A 104 -8.56 15.71 -8.55
CA TYR A 104 -9.59 16.53 -9.17
C TYR A 104 -10.77 16.66 -8.21
N VAL A 105 -11.14 17.89 -7.89
CA VAL A 105 -12.34 18.20 -7.13
C VAL A 105 -13.27 19.02 -8.00
N GLU A 106 -14.55 18.71 -7.98
CA GLU A 106 -15.58 19.46 -8.68
C GLU A 106 -16.71 19.84 -7.73
N HIS A 107 -17.08 21.11 -7.69
CA HIS A 107 -18.20 21.59 -6.87
C HIS A 107 -19.52 21.44 -7.65
N ARG A 108 -20.38 20.55 -7.17
CA ARG A 108 -21.72 20.22 -7.68
C ARG A 108 -22.78 20.35 -6.57
N PRO A 109 -23.31 21.56 -6.33
CA PRO A 109 -24.38 21.80 -5.36
C PRO A 109 -25.57 20.84 -5.55
N GLY A 110 -25.82 19.98 -4.56
CA GLY A 110 -26.87 18.95 -4.58
C GLY A 110 -26.73 17.85 -5.65
N GLY A 111 -25.65 17.87 -6.44
CA GLY A 111 -25.48 17.03 -7.63
C GLY A 111 -24.30 16.06 -7.57
N ALA A 112 -23.45 16.14 -6.55
CA ALA A 112 -22.22 15.34 -6.45
C ALA A 112 -22.49 13.82 -6.38
N ALA A 113 -23.48 13.39 -5.59
CA ALA A 113 -23.85 11.98 -5.49
C ALA A 113 -24.37 11.41 -6.83
N THR A 114 -25.17 12.19 -7.56
CA THR A 114 -25.65 11.83 -8.90
C THR A 114 -24.49 11.74 -9.88
N ALA A 115 -23.57 12.70 -9.85
CA ALA A 115 -22.38 12.71 -10.71
C ALA A 115 -21.49 11.48 -10.47
N TYR A 116 -21.27 11.12 -9.19
CA TYR A 116 -20.59 9.90 -8.81
C TYR A 116 -21.30 8.65 -9.36
N GLY A 117 -22.63 8.57 -9.21
CA GLY A 117 -23.43 7.47 -9.74
C GLY A 117 -23.29 7.29 -11.25
N GLU A 118 -23.34 8.38 -12.02
CA GLU A 118 -23.15 8.35 -13.47
C GLU A 118 -21.73 7.94 -13.86
N LEU A 119 -20.71 8.46 -13.17
CA LEU A 119 -19.32 8.08 -13.38
C LEU A 119 -19.08 6.59 -13.09
N MET A 120 -19.66 6.06 -12.01
CA MET A 120 -19.54 4.64 -11.69
C MET A 120 -20.28 3.72 -12.66
N LYS A 121 -21.37 4.18 -13.29
CA LYS A 121 -21.99 3.44 -14.41
C LYS A 121 -21.02 3.31 -15.58
N VAL A 122 -20.32 4.39 -15.92
CA VAL A 122 -19.30 4.41 -16.98
C VAL A 122 -18.16 3.43 -16.65
N VAL A 123 -17.59 3.54 -15.45
CA VAL A 123 -16.52 2.66 -14.97
C VAL A 123 -16.96 1.19 -15.01
N THR A 124 -18.17 0.89 -14.54
CA THR A 124 -18.68 -0.49 -14.49
C THR A 124 -18.94 -1.04 -15.90
N ALA A 125 -19.45 -0.23 -16.82
CA ALA A 125 -19.64 -0.65 -18.21
C ALA A 125 -18.32 -1.03 -18.92
N CYS A 126 -17.22 -0.45 -18.48
CA CYS A 126 -15.86 -0.70 -18.95
C CYS A 126 -15.13 -1.88 -18.28
N SER A 127 -15.82 -2.68 -17.46
CA SER A 127 -15.21 -3.79 -16.73
C SER A 127 -14.93 -5.03 -17.59
N GLN A 128 -15.55 -5.13 -18.77
CA GLN A 128 -15.24 -6.17 -19.75
C GLN A 128 -14.18 -5.66 -20.71
N THR A 129 -13.29 -6.52 -21.20
CA THR A 129 -12.23 -6.15 -22.16
C THR A 129 -12.84 -5.42 -23.35
N GLY A 130 -12.66 -4.11 -23.40
CA GLY A 130 -13.01 -3.31 -24.56
C GLY A 130 -12.09 -3.66 -25.73
N PRO A 131 -12.51 -3.41 -26.98
CA PRO A 131 -11.67 -3.66 -28.16
C PRO A 131 -10.40 -2.79 -28.22
N THR A 132 -10.22 -1.83 -27.30
CA THR A 132 -9.02 -0.99 -27.15
C THR A 132 -8.00 -1.54 -26.13
N GLY A 133 -8.29 -2.65 -25.45
CA GLY A 133 -7.46 -3.15 -24.36
C GLY A 133 -7.60 -2.36 -23.05
N GLU A 134 -8.40 -1.30 -23.01
CA GLU A 134 -8.72 -0.59 -21.78
C GLU A 134 -9.77 -1.36 -20.96
N ARG A 135 -9.54 -1.43 -19.65
CA ARG A 135 -10.46 -2.08 -18.72
C ARG A 135 -10.43 -1.38 -17.37
N TYR A 136 -11.60 -1.20 -16.76
CA TYR A 136 -11.71 -0.68 -15.40
C TYR A 136 -12.22 -1.75 -14.45
N HIS A 137 -11.48 -2.00 -13.38
CA HIS A 137 -11.83 -2.92 -12.31
C HIS A 137 -12.19 -2.14 -11.05
N VAL A 138 -13.42 -2.28 -10.56
CA VAL A 138 -13.78 -1.75 -9.24
C VAL A 138 -13.20 -2.68 -8.18
N VAL A 139 -12.13 -2.23 -7.53
CA VAL A 139 -11.36 -2.96 -6.51
C VAL A 139 -12.10 -2.95 -5.18
N ALA A 140 -12.66 -1.80 -4.77
CA ALA A 140 -13.42 -1.69 -3.52
C ALA A 140 -14.55 -0.67 -3.65
N ARG A 141 -15.61 -0.85 -2.85
CA ARG A 141 -16.72 0.11 -2.74
C ARG A 141 -16.84 0.63 -1.31
N TYR A 142 -17.17 1.90 -1.21
CA TYR A 142 -17.47 2.64 0.01
C TYR A 142 -18.85 3.27 -0.14
N ALA A 143 -19.48 3.62 0.98
CA ALA A 143 -20.80 4.26 0.96
C ALA A 143 -20.84 5.54 0.10
N ALA A 144 -19.72 6.24 -0.01
CA ALA A 144 -19.58 7.49 -0.75
C ALA A 144 -18.37 7.49 -1.71
N GLY A 145 -17.90 6.31 -2.14
CA GLY A 145 -16.79 6.22 -3.09
C GLY A 145 -16.43 4.82 -3.53
N ALA A 146 -15.43 4.70 -4.39
CA ALA A 146 -14.92 3.45 -4.94
C ALA A 146 -13.44 3.57 -5.26
N LEU A 147 -12.72 2.48 -5.02
CA LEU A 147 -11.36 2.26 -5.50
C LEU A 147 -11.44 1.50 -6.82
N VAL A 148 -10.73 1.97 -7.84
CA VAL A 148 -10.82 1.48 -9.21
C VAL A 148 -9.41 1.33 -9.78
N GLU A 149 -9.10 0.19 -10.36
CA GLU A 149 -7.91 -0.03 -11.17
C GLU A 149 -8.28 0.12 -12.64
N ARG A 150 -7.43 0.75 -13.44
CA ARG A 150 -7.58 0.86 -14.89
C ARG A 150 -6.38 0.22 -15.56
N GLU A 151 -6.59 -0.84 -16.31
CA GLU A 151 -5.63 -1.35 -17.30
C GLU A 151 -5.81 -0.52 -18.58
N TYR A 152 -4.74 0.03 -19.14
CA TYR A 152 -4.86 0.93 -20.30
C TYR A 152 -3.88 0.67 -21.45
N ASP A 153 -3.04 -0.33 -21.31
CA ASP A 153 -2.15 -0.80 -22.35
C ASP A 153 -2.09 -2.33 -22.27
N GLY A 154 -3.12 -2.96 -22.86
CA GLY A 154 -3.46 -4.37 -22.64
C GLY A 154 -2.36 -5.39 -22.98
N ASP A 155 -1.31 -4.97 -23.69
CA ASP A 155 -0.14 -5.80 -24.02
C ASP A 155 1.03 -5.62 -23.05
N SER A 156 1.15 -4.46 -22.38
CA SER A 156 2.24 -4.13 -21.46
C SER A 156 1.89 -4.33 -19.99
N GLY A 157 0.60 -4.49 -19.69
CA GLY A 157 0.09 -4.70 -18.32
C GLY A 157 0.09 -3.43 -17.47
N HIS A 158 0.23 -2.25 -18.09
CA HIS A 158 0.27 -0.98 -17.37
C HIS A 158 -1.09 -0.63 -16.78
N SER A 159 -1.07 -0.21 -15.51
CA SER A 159 -2.27 0.12 -14.75
C SER A 159 -2.22 1.51 -14.13
N ALA A 160 -3.39 2.10 -13.90
CA ALA A 160 -3.54 3.32 -13.12
C ALA A 160 -4.56 3.07 -12.00
N ALA A 161 -4.33 3.67 -10.84
CA ALA A 161 -5.21 3.52 -9.69
C ALA A 161 -6.02 4.80 -9.50
N TYR A 162 -7.33 4.65 -9.35
CA TYR A 162 -8.28 5.73 -9.12
C TYR A 162 -9.03 5.52 -7.81
N PHE A 163 -9.25 6.59 -7.07
CA PHE A 163 -10.31 6.68 -6.08
C PHE A 163 -11.33 7.69 -6.56
N VAL A 164 -12.60 7.29 -6.64
CA VAL A 164 -13.70 8.16 -7.05
C VAL A 164 -14.67 8.24 -5.89
N GLY A 165 -15.01 9.44 -5.42
CA GLY A 165 -15.97 9.59 -4.33
C GLY A 165 -16.74 10.90 -4.39
N HIS A 166 -17.73 11.02 -3.51
CA HIS A 166 -18.47 12.26 -3.33
C HIS A 166 -18.65 12.57 -1.85
N ALA A 167 -18.70 13.86 -1.53
CA ALA A 167 -18.98 14.33 -0.18
C ALA A 167 -19.67 15.69 -0.25
N ARG A 168 -20.84 15.79 0.39
CA ARG A 168 -21.69 16.99 0.32
C ARG A 168 -21.93 17.39 -1.16
N ASP A 169 -21.45 18.55 -1.54
CA ASP A 169 -21.55 19.14 -2.87
C ASP A 169 -20.29 18.91 -3.70
N TYR A 170 -19.36 18.04 -3.31
CA TYR A 170 -18.12 17.82 -4.02
C TYR A 170 -18.02 16.40 -4.60
N LEU A 171 -17.66 16.32 -5.87
CA LEU A 171 -17.11 15.11 -6.49
C LEU A 171 -15.60 15.18 -6.33
N VAL A 172 -14.99 14.10 -5.86
CA VAL A 172 -13.54 14.00 -5.61
C VAL A 172 -12.99 12.80 -6.35
N VAL A 173 -11.91 13.00 -7.10
CA VAL A 173 -11.22 11.94 -7.80
C VAL A 173 -9.72 12.05 -7.54
N VAL A 174 -9.13 10.97 -7.05
CA VAL A 174 -7.68 10.84 -6.90
C VAL A 174 -7.20 9.81 -7.90
N LEU A 175 -6.08 10.07 -8.55
CA LEU A 175 -5.46 9.20 -9.55
C LEU A 175 -3.96 9.07 -9.24
N GLU A 176 -3.41 7.88 -9.37
CA GLU A 176 -1.97 7.62 -9.35
C GLU A 176 -1.57 6.73 -10.53
N VAL A 177 -0.44 7.06 -11.15
CA VAL A 177 0.00 6.50 -12.44
C VAL A 177 1.42 5.93 -12.42
N GLY A 178 2.05 5.89 -11.24
CA GLY A 178 3.44 5.52 -11.04
C GLY A 178 4.45 6.51 -11.64
N VAL A 179 5.68 6.50 -11.12
CA VAL A 179 6.81 7.32 -11.66
C VAL A 179 7.87 6.46 -12.33
N ARG A 180 8.10 5.24 -11.82
CA ARG A 180 9.19 4.33 -12.26
C ARG A 180 8.66 3.11 -13.00
N THR A 181 7.54 2.58 -12.53
CA THR A 181 6.70 1.61 -13.23
C THR A 181 5.39 2.34 -13.51
N PRO A 182 4.85 2.27 -14.72
CA PRO A 182 3.56 2.89 -15.08
C PRO A 182 2.38 2.07 -14.54
N ASP A 183 2.48 1.66 -13.27
CA ASP A 183 1.52 0.84 -12.56
C ASP A 183 1.07 1.61 -11.32
N GLY A 184 -0.23 1.81 -11.20
CA GLY A 184 -0.84 2.56 -10.12
C GLY A 184 -0.84 1.80 -8.80
N ASP A 185 -0.47 2.46 -7.70
CA ASP A 185 -0.53 1.86 -6.35
C ASP A 185 -1.92 2.05 -5.73
N LEU A 186 -2.71 0.97 -5.72
CA LEU A 186 -4.05 0.93 -5.15
C LEU A 186 -4.08 1.24 -3.65
N THR A 187 -3.05 0.86 -2.88
CA THR A 187 -2.99 1.13 -1.43
C THR A 187 -2.79 2.61 -1.19
N TYR A 188 -1.87 3.21 -1.93
CA TYR A 188 -1.56 4.63 -1.86
C TYR A 188 -2.77 5.49 -2.26
N VAL A 189 -3.39 5.18 -3.40
CA VAL A 189 -4.60 5.89 -3.88
C VAL A 189 -5.78 5.73 -2.93
N ASN A 190 -5.95 4.55 -2.32
CA ASN A 190 -7.00 4.35 -1.34
C ASN A 190 -6.82 5.26 -0.11
N GLY A 191 -5.61 5.36 0.43
CA GLY A 191 -5.30 6.24 1.56
C GLY A 191 -5.54 7.72 1.25
N LEU A 192 -5.09 8.18 0.08
CA LEU A 192 -5.30 9.55 -0.37
C LEU A 192 -6.78 9.84 -0.64
N GLY A 193 -7.49 8.95 -1.34
CA GLY A 193 -8.90 9.11 -1.66
C GLY A 193 -9.80 9.21 -0.43
N LEU A 194 -9.56 8.37 0.58
CA LEU A 194 -10.25 8.47 1.87
C LEU A 194 -9.92 9.76 2.63
N THR A 195 -8.73 10.31 2.44
CA THR A 195 -8.34 11.61 3.01
C THR A 195 -9.02 12.76 2.29
N ALA A 196 -9.06 12.72 0.96
CA ALA A 196 -9.73 13.71 0.12
C ALA A 196 -11.25 13.76 0.41
N LEU A 197 -11.90 12.60 0.56
CA LEU A 197 -13.30 12.54 1.01
C LEU A 197 -13.54 13.21 2.37
N ARG A 198 -12.63 13.02 3.34
CA ARG A 198 -12.75 13.66 4.66
C ARG A 198 -12.61 15.17 4.57
N ARG A 199 -11.70 15.66 3.73
CA ARG A 199 -11.52 17.11 3.48
C ARG A 199 -12.74 17.75 2.83
N ALA A 200 -13.36 17.04 1.90
CA ALA A 200 -14.64 17.43 1.30
C ALA A 200 -15.84 17.34 2.28
N GLY A 201 -15.60 16.96 3.55
CA GLY A 201 -16.61 16.93 4.61
C GLY A 201 -17.47 15.67 4.61
N GLY A 202 -16.99 14.60 3.95
CA GLY A 202 -17.57 13.27 3.98
C GLY A 202 -17.00 12.42 5.11
N THR A 203 -17.74 11.41 5.52
CA THR A 203 -17.19 10.33 6.34
C THR A 203 -16.50 9.34 5.42
N ALA A 204 -15.26 8.95 5.72
CA ALA A 204 -14.67 7.75 5.14
C ALA A 204 -15.59 6.58 5.48
N GLY A 205 -16.46 6.21 4.54
CA GLY A 205 -17.53 5.25 4.80
C GLY A 205 -16.95 3.92 5.25
N THR A 206 -17.74 3.14 5.99
CA THR A 206 -17.48 1.70 6.07
C THR A 206 -17.41 1.17 4.64
N MET A 207 -16.35 0.43 4.34
CA MET A 207 -16.28 -0.32 3.09
C MET A 207 -17.59 -1.08 2.95
N LEU A 208 -18.35 -0.77 1.90
CA LEU A 208 -19.58 -1.50 1.67
C LEU A 208 -19.16 -2.94 1.35
N PRO A 209 -19.88 -3.95 1.86
CA PRO A 209 -19.84 -5.25 1.21
C PRO A 209 -20.11 -4.95 -0.27
N THR A 210 -19.14 -5.22 -1.14
CA THR A 210 -19.34 -5.08 -2.57
C THR A 210 -20.61 -5.87 -2.87
N ASP A 211 -21.64 -5.22 -3.41
CA ASP A 211 -22.81 -5.94 -3.88
C ASP A 211 -22.26 -7.06 -4.76
N ALA A 212 -22.43 -8.28 -4.28
CA ALA A 212 -22.11 -9.50 -4.97
C ALA A 212 -23.14 -9.65 -6.10
N THR A 213 -23.19 -8.70 -7.03
CA THR A 213 -23.85 -8.86 -8.31
C THR A 213 -22.99 -9.87 -9.06
N ALA A 214 -23.35 -11.14 -8.82
CA ALA A 214 -22.60 -12.34 -9.14
C ALA A 214 -21.19 -12.35 -8.50
N ALA A 215 -21.11 -12.94 -7.30
CA ALA A 215 -19.98 -13.79 -7.01
C ALA A 215 -19.62 -14.56 -8.28
N GLY A 216 -18.34 -14.57 -8.66
CA GLY A 216 -17.88 -15.60 -9.56
C GLY A 216 -18.23 -16.93 -8.90
N THR A 217 -19.31 -17.57 -9.34
CA THR A 217 -19.67 -18.93 -8.88
C THR A 217 -18.61 -19.95 -9.27
N THR A 218 -17.64 -19.52 -10.09
CA THR A 218 -16.46 -20.26 -10.45
C THR A 218 -15.42 -20.21 -9.34
N TRP A 219 -15.39 -21.28 -8.57
CA TRP A 219 -14.27 -21.59 -7.67
C TRP A 219 -12.99 -21.77 -8.48
N LYS A 220 -11.95 -21.05 -8.10
CA LYS A 220 -10.61 -21.16 -8.71
C LYS A 220 -9.64 -21.69 -7.67
N ASP A 221 -8.71 -22.53 -8.13
CA ASP A 221 -7.60 -23.00 -7.31
C ASP A 221 -6.47 -21.97 -7.31
N SER A 222 -5.91 -21.73 -6.14
CA SER A 222 -4.74 -20.88 -5.93
C SER A 222 -3.78 -21.56 -4.94
N GLU A 223 -2.50 -21.22 -4.99
CA GLU A 223 -1.53 -21.76 -4.04
C GLU A 223 -1.82 -21.23 -2.63
N ALA A 224 -1.84 -22.13 -1.65
CA ALA A 224 -1.96 -21.79 -0.25
C ALA A 224 -0.59 -21.37 0.32
N GLU A 225 -0.57 -20.44 1.26
CA GLU A 225 0.69 -20.04 1.91
C GLU A 225 1.11 -21.12 2.91
N VAL A 226 2.25 -21.78 2.68
CA VAL A 226 2.79 -22.78 3.61
C VAL A 226 3.55 -22.09 4.74
N THR A 227 3.10 -22.30 5.97
CA THR A 227 3.67 -21.69 7.17
C THR A 227 4.46 -22.67 8.03
N GLY A 228 4.19 -23.96 7.91
CA GLY A 228 4.87 -24.99 8.66
C GLY A 228 4.66 -26.37 8.06
N VAL A 229 5.57 -27.29 8.39
CA VAL A 229 5.48 -28.67 7.94
C VAL A 229 5.93 -29.58 9.09
N ARG A 230 5.11 -30.57 9.41
CA ARG A 230 5.32 -31.51 10.51
C ARG A 230 5.19 -32.93 10.01
N ARG A 231 5.86 -33.89 10.66
CA ARG A 231 5.63 -35.30 10.38
C ARG A 231 4.20 -35.68 10.76
N GLY A 232 3.55 -36.46 9.89
CA GLY A 232 2.26 -37.04 10.18
C GLY A 232 2.40 -38.33 11.01
N PRO A 233 1.26 -38.94 11.37
CA PRO A 233 1.23 -40.14 12.21
C PRO A 233 1.76 -41.41 11.51
N ASP A 234 1.78 -41.44 10.17
CA ASP A 234 2.41 -42.49 9.34
C ASP A 234 3.77 -41.97 8.84
N PRO A 235 4.86 -42.77 8.85
CA PRO A 235 6.16 -42.40 8.28
C PRO A 235 6.13 -41.91 6.82
N ARG A 236 5.04 -42.14 6.08
CA ARG A 236 4.82 -41.65 4.71
C ARG A 236 4.07 -40.31 4.64
N THR A 237 3.66 -39.76 5.77
CA THR A 237 2.76 -38.59 5.82
C THR A 237 3.45 -37.35 6.37
N ALA A 238 3.12 -36.19 5.79
CA ALA A 238 3.44 -34.88 6.32
C ALA A 238 2.15 -34.07 6.52
N LEU A 239 2.08 -33.34 7.62
CA LEU A 239 1.03 -32.36 7.92
C LEU A 239 1.58 -30.98 7.58
N ILE A 240 0.96 -30.32 6.62
CA ILE A 240 1.39 -29.02 6.09
C ILE A 240 0.44 -27.97 6.65
N ASP A 241 0.96 -27.09 7.51
CA ASP A 241 0.22 -25.99 8.09
C ASP A 241 0.20 -24.84 7.07
N VAL A 242 -1.01 -24.45 6.64
CA VAL A 242 -1.21 -23.41 5.61
C VAL A 242 -2.09 -22.26 6.10
N LEU A 243 -1.95 -21.10 5.48
CA LEU A 243 -2.89 -19.98 5.62
C LEU A 243 -3.76 -19.88 4.36
N VAL A 244 -5.07 -19.89 4.56
CA VAL A 244 -6.06 -19.74 3.48
C VAL A 244 -6.83 -18.42 3.63
N PRO A 245 -7.37 -17.83 2.54
CA PRO A 245 -8.23 -16.65 2.65
C PRO A 245 -9.44 -16.91 3.56
N GLY A 246 -9.82 -15.93 4.36
CA GLY A 246 -10.93 -16.03 5.32
C GLY A 246 -11.54 -14.67 5.68
N GLY A 247 -12.48 -14.69 6.62
CA GLY A 247 -13.02 -13.46 7.23
C GLY A 247 -14.20 -12.80 6.52
N GLY A 248 -14.57 -13.26 5.31
CA GLY A 248 -15.68 -12.69 4.54
C GLY A 248 -16.76 -13.67 4.08
N GLY A 249 -16.85 -14.84 4.74
CA GLY A 249 -17.91 -15.82 4.51
C GLY A 249 -17.44 -17.13 3.88
N PRO A 250 -18.37 -18.02 3.47
CA PRO A 250 -18.07 -19.38 3.03
C PRO A 250 -17.34 -19.45 1.68
N ASP A 251 -17.38 -18.37 0.88
CA ASP A 251 -16.79 -18.33 -0.47
C ASP A 251 -15.28 -18.04 -0.46
N CYS A 252 -14.71 -17.74 0.72
CA CYS A 252 -13.32 -17.34 0.85
C CYS A 252 -12.33 -18.46 0.61
N ALA A 253 -12.61 -19.64 1.15
CA ALA A 253 -11.74 -20.78 1.00
C ALA A 253 -12.51 -22.06 1.26
N ARG A 254 -12.24 -23.08 0.44
CA ARG A 254 -12.62 -24.46 0.73
C ARG A 254 -11.55 -25.40 0.20
N ASP A 255 -11.61 -26.63 0.72
CA ASP A 255 -10.85 -27.77 0.20
C ASP A 255 -9.33 -27.51 0.06
N PRO A 256 -8.64 -27.09 1.14
CA PRO A 256 -7.19 -27.04 1.13
C PRO A 256 -6.62 -28.44 0.94
N ARG A 257 -5.83 -28.65 -0.12
CA ARG A 257 -5.36 -29.98 -0.52
C ARG A 257 -4.00 -29.92 -1.23
N VAL A 258 -3.41 -31.10 -1.45
CA VAL A 258 -2.29 -31.23 -2.39
C VAL A 258 -2.85 -31.20 -3.82
N GLY A 259 -2.38 -30.28 -4.65
CA GLY A 259 -2.87 -30.12 -6.04
C GLY A 259 -2.14 -31.01 -7.03
N TRP A 260 -0.82 -31.10 -6.86
CA TRP A 260 0.13 -31.82 -7.68
C TRP A 260 1.21 -32.39 -6.77
N TYR A 261 1.76 -33.53 -7.22
CA TYR A 261 2.74 -34.30 -6.49
C TYR A 261 3.67 -35.02 -7.46
N SER A 262 4.96 -35.03 -7.17
CA SER A 262 5.95 -35.90 -7.82
C SER A 262 7.13 -36.19 -6.90
N GLU A 263 7.94 -37.16 -7.26
CA GLU A 263 9.19 -37.47 -6.57
C GLU A 263 10.33 -37.58 -7.57
N ALA A 264 11.47 -36.96 -7.28
CA ALA A 264 12.68 -37.09 -8.09
C ALA A 264 13.92 -36.91 -7.23
N ASN A 265 14.96 -37.72 -7.46
CA ASN A 265 16.24 -37.63 -6.76
C ASN A 265 16.13 -37.58 -5.23
N ASP A 266 15.26 -38.43 -4.67
CA ASP A 266 14.95 -38.49 -3.23
C ASP A 266 14.28 -37.23 -2.64
N ILE A 267 13.89 -36.27 -3.48
CA ILE A 267 13.11 -35.08 -3.10
C ILE A 267 11.64 -35.31 -3.44
N VAL A 268 10.74 -34.88 -2.55
CA VAL A 268 9.30 -34.87 -2.79
C VAL A 268 8.88 -33.46 -3.20
N TYR A 269 8.28 -33.34 -4.38
CA TYR A 269 7.75 -32.08 -4.88
C TYR A 269 6.24 -32.11 -4.80
N ALA A 270 5.65 -31.06 -4.25
CA ALA A 270 4.20 -30.90 -4.24
C ALA A 270 3.81 -29.43 -4.26
N ASN A 271 2.56 -29.15 -4.60
CA ASN A 271 1.95 -27.87 -4.28
C ASN A 271 0.78 -28.05 -3.33
N THR A 272 0.54 -27.04 -2.51
CA THR A 272 -0.66 -26.94 -1.69
C THR A 272 -1.55 -25.88 -2.28
N ILE A 273 -2.80 -26.25 -2.53
CA ILE A 273 -3.78 -25.37 -3.17
C ILE A 273 -5.01 -25.24 -2.29
N VAL A 274 -5.72 -24.14 -2.47
CA VAL A 274 -7.04 -23.88 -1.89
C VAL A 274 -7.96 -23.36 -2.99
N SER A 275 -9.21 -23.80 -2.96
CA SER A 275 -10.23 -23.26 -3.87
C SER A 275 -10.89 -22.04 -3.25
N SER A 276 -11.05 -20.96 -4.01
CA SER A 276 -11.75 -19.76 -3.57
C SER A 276 -12.64 -19.21 -4.69
N ALA A 277 -13.86 -18.78 -4.34
CA ALA A 277 -14.76 -18.06 -5.24
C ALA A 277 -14.65 -16.53 -5.04
N ALA A 278 -13.95 -16.09 -3.99
CA ALA A 278 -13.82 -14.69 -3.61
C ALA A 278 -12.36 -14.16 -3.59
N SER A 279 -11.36 -15.01 -3.88
CA SER A 279 -9.94 -14.60 -3.83
C SER A 279 -9.56 -13.49 -4.79
N ASP A 280 -10.20 -13.40 -5.95
CA ASP A 280 -9.98 -12.34 -6.94
C ASP A 280 -10.81 -11.08 -6.65
N ILE A 281 -11.62 -11.08 -5.58
CA ILE A 281 -12.44 -9.94 -5.18
C ILE A 281 -11.70 -9.22 -4.04
N PRO A 282 -11.12 -8.04 -4.29
CA PRO A 282 -10.33 -7.36 -3.28
C PRO A 282 -11.20 -7.02 -2.05
N GLY A 283 -10.65 -7.28 -0.86
CA GLY A 283 -11.35 -7.08 0.40
C GLY A 283 -12.43 -8.12 0.74
N ALA A 284 -12.79 -9.04 -0.16
CA ALA A 284 -13.80 -10.06 0.12
C ALA A 284 -13.33 -11.09 1.14
N CYS A 285 -12.02 -11.29 1.30
CA CYS A 285 -11.44 -12.20 2.30
C CYS A 285 -10.37 -11.47 3.12
N PRO A 286 -10.78 -10.64 4.09
CA PRO A 286 -9.88 -9.70 4.77
C PRO A 286 -8.93 -10.37 5.77
N THR A 287 -9.11 -11.64 6.10
CA THR A 287 -8.26 -12.35 7.06
C THR A 287 -7.62 -13.60 6.46
N ARG A 288 -6.65 -14.16 7.16
CA ARG A 288 -6.09 -15.48 6.87
C ARG A 288 -6.50 -16.46 7.96
N THR A 289 -6.97 -17.63 7.57
CA THR A 289 -7.40 -18.69 8.49
C THR A 289 -6.40 -19.85 8.40
N PRO A 290 -5.90 -20.37 9.54
CA PRO A 290 -5.08 -21.57 9.54
C PRO A 290 -5.85 -22.80 9.05
N ALA A 291 -5.20 -23.64 8.25
CA ALA A 291 -5.69 -24.96 7.85
C ALA A 291 -4.54 -25.96 7.79
N VAL A 292 -4.86 -27.26 7.69
CA VAL A 292 -3.87 -28.33 7.59
C VAL A 292 -4.14 -29.16 6.35
N VAL A 293 -3.11 -29.30 5.51
CA VAL A 293 -3.12 -30.18 4.32
C VAL A 293 -2.32 -31.44 4.65
N THR A 294 -2.84 -32.61 4.32
CA THR A 294 -2.11 -33.87 4.48
C THR A 294 -1.47 -34.28 3.16
N LEU A 295 -0.15 -34.40 3.15
CA LEU A 295 0.61 -35.00 2.06
C LEU A 295 0.93 -36.45 2.42
N THR A 296 0.68 -37.38 1.48
CA THR A 296 1.00 -38.81 1.64
C THR A 296 1.85 -39.27 0.48
N ALA A 297 3.07 -39.72 0.75
CA ALA A 297 3.98 -40.27 -0.24
C ALA A 297 3.82 -41.81 -0.38
N PRO A 298 4.14 -42.42 -1.53
CA PRO A 298 4.21 -43.87 -1.67
C PRO A 298 5.28 -44.49 -0.77
N ALA A 299 6.44 -43.82 -0.63
CA ALA A 299 7.55 -44.26 0.22
C ALA A 299 7.65 -43.41 1.50
N PRO A 300 8.26 -43.94 2.58
CA PRO A 300 8.52 -43.18 3.79
C PRO A 300 9.25 -41.86 3.51
N LEU A 301 8.84 -40.79 4.19
CA LEU A 301 9.44 -39.47 4.03
C LEU A 301 10.84 -39.39 4.65
N GLY A 302 11.13 -40.17 5.70
CA GLY A 302 12.48 -40.34 6.24
C GLY A 302 13.28 -39.04 6.36
N THR A 303 14.45 -39.01 5.71
CA THR A 303 15.37 -37.86 5.63
C THR A 303 15.19 -37.01 4.36
N ARG A 304 14.13 -37.24 3.59
CA ARG A 304 13.89 -36.63 2.29
C ARG A 304 13.49 -35.16 2.47
N ASN A 305 14.02 -34.29 1.60
CA ASN A 305 13.56 -32.91 1.52
C ASN A 305 12.19 -32.83 0.83
N LEU A 306 11.42 -31.81 1.19
CA LEU A 306 10.14 -31.49 0.55
C LEU A 306 10.27 -30.15 -0.15
N VAL A 307 9.79 -30.05 -1.39
CA VAL A 307 9.64 -28.76 -2.09
C VAL A 307 8.16 -28.50 -2.24
N LEU A 308 7.65 -27.53 -1.47
CA LEU A 308 6.24 -27.14 -1.41
C LEU A 308 6.08 -25.73 -1.96
N ASN A 309 5.30 -25.56 -3.03
CA ASN A 309 5.12 -24.25 -3.69
C ASN A 309 6.48 -23.56 -3.98
N GLN A 310 7.40 -24.33 -4.57
CA GLN A 310 8.79 -23.92 -4.89
C GLN A 310 9.70 -23.63 -3.67
N GLN A 311 9.17 -23.71 -2.45
CA GLN A 311 9.95 -23.56 -1.22
C GLN A 311 10.46 -24.93 -0.76
N GLU A 312 11.78 -25.08 -0.62
CA GLU A 312 12.38 -26.28 -0.07
C GLU A 312 12.32 -26.31 1.48
N TRP A 313 12.13 -27.50 2.03
CA TRP A 313 12.02 -27.81 3.45
C TRP A 313 12.85 -29.05 3.75
N THR A 314 13.66 -28.99 4.79
CA THR A 314 14.53 -30.10 5.20
C THR A 314 14.12 -30.66 6.56
N PRO A 315 14.20 -31.97 6.78
CA PRO A 315 13.88 -32.56 8.07
C PRO A 315 14.66 -31.95 9.25
N ALA A 316 13.96 -31.70 10.35
CA ALA A 316 14.52 -31.19 11.61
C ALA A 316 13.77 -31.83 12.79
N GLY A 317 14.08 -33.11 13.07
CA GLY A 317 13.35 -33.91 14.07
C GLY A 317 11.94 -34.27 13.58
N ASP A 318 10.93 -33.94 14.39
CA ASP A 318 9.51 -34.19 14.08
C ASP A 318 8.87 -33.11 13.19
N VAL A 319 9.62 -32.06 12.89
CA VAL A 319 9.22 -30.99 11.98
C VAL A 319 10.14 -30.91 10.78
N TYR A 320 9.74 -30.15 9.80
CA TYR A 320 10.60 -29.72 8.71
C TYR A 320 10.91 -28.24 8.89
N ARG A 321 12.17 -27.89 8.65
CA ARG A 321 12.65 -26.51 8.66
C ARG A 321 12.65 -25.99 7.23
N ARG A 322 12.11 -24.79 7.04
CA ARG A 322 12.21 -24.05 5.78
C ARG A 322 13.67 -23.83 5.41
N CYS A 323 14.05 -24.15 4.19
CA CYS A 323 15.38 -23.85 3.69
C CYS A 323 15.48 -22.39 3.28
N HIS A 324 16.58 -21.72 3.68
CA HIS A 324 16.80 -20.34 3.30
C HIS A 324 17.37 -20.27 1.89
N ALA A 325 16.98 -19.26 1.11
CA ALA A 325 17.52 -19.05 -0.23
C ALA A 325 19.05 -18.90 -0.21
N ALA A 326 19.58 -18.27 0.83
CA ALA A 326 21.00 -18.03 1.00
C ALA A 326 21.78 -19.20 1.65
N ASN A 327 21.08 -20.20 2.20
CA ASN A 327 21.67 -21.45 2.67
C ASN A 327 20.66 -22.58 2.42
N PRO A 328 20.59 -23.11 1.18
CA PRO A 328 19.60 -24.10 0.80
C PRO A 328 19.85 -25.39 1.58
N CYS A 329 19.10 -25.52 2.69
CA CYS A 329 19.05 -26.68 3.57
C CYS A 329 20.35 -27.07 4.29
N GLY A 330 21.37 -26.20 4.32
CA GLY A 330 22.54 -26.38 5.17
C GLY A 330 22.21 -26.26 6.66
N PRO A 331 23.20 -26.42 7.57
CA PRO A 331 22.98 -26.32 9.02
C PRO A 331 22.27 -25.01 9.39
N PRO A 332 21.50 -24.97 10.50
CA PRO A 332 20.79 -23.77 10.92
C PRO A 332 21.73 -22.57 10.96
N VAL A 333 21.35 -21.52 10.24
CA VAL A 333 22.10 -20.26 10.23
C VAL A 333 21.72 -19.50 11.49
N PRO A 334 22.69 -19.03 12.30
CA PRO A 334 22.38 -18.20 13.45
C PRO A 334 21.53 -16.98 13.06
N PRO A 335 20.53 -16.57 13.85
CA PRO A 335 19.65 -15.45 13.52
C PRO A 335 20.41 -14.15 13.16
N CYS A 336 21.54 -13.92 13.83
CA CYS A 336 22.41 -12.75 13.62
C CYS A 336 23.48 -12.91 12.54
N ASP A 337 23.43 -13.99 11.75
CA ASP A 337 24.32 -14.13 10.61
C ASP A 337 23.99 -13.07 9.54
N GLY A 338 25.02 -12.42 9.01
CA GLY A 338 24.88 -11.36 8.01
C GLY A 338 24.16 -11.83 6.74
N THR A 339 24.27 -13.11 6.39
CA THR A 339 23.60 -13.71 5.24
C THR A 339 22.09 -13.70 5.41
N LEU A 340 21.61 -14.09 6.60
CA LEU A 340 20.20 -14.13 6.95
C LEU A 340 19.61 -12.72 7.11
N ILE A 341 20.38 -11.79 7.68
CA ILE A 341 19.99 -10.37 7.77
C ILE A 341 19.90 -9.74 6.37
N ASN A 342 20.84 -10.04 5.48
CA ASN A 342 20.83 -9.54 4.10
C ASN A 342 19.66 -10.10 3.28
N ASP A 343 19.34 -11.38 3.44
CA ASP A 343 18.16 -12.01 2.83
C ASP A 343 16.86 -11.36 3.33
N THR A 344 16.79 -11.14 4.65
CA THR A 344 15.68 -10.42 5.29
C THR A 344 15.51 -9.03 4.70
N ARG A 345 16.58 -8.23 4.59
CA ARG A 345 16.54 -6.92 3.94
C ARG A 345 16.00 -7.01 2.51
N ASN A 346 16.43 -8.00 1.74
CA ASN A 346 15.95 -8.18 0.35
C ASN A 346 14.47 -8.54 0.27
N SER A 347 13.88 -9.05 1.35
CA SER A 347 12.45 -9.34 1.47
C SER A 347 11.61 -8.18 2.02
N LEU A 348 12.24 -7.13 2.54
CA LEU A 348 11.53 -5.91 2.94
C LEU A 348 11.04 -5.16 1.70
N ASP A 349 9.93 -4.40 1.83
CA ASP A 349 9.48 -3.47 0.79
C ASP A 349 10.38 -2.21 0.73
N VAL A 350 11.65 -2.43 0.38
CA VAL A 350 12.67 -1.39 0.24
C VAL A 350 13.40 -1.59 -1.09
N PRO A 351 13.97 -0.53 -1.68
CA PRO A 351 14.75 -0.65 -2.91
C PRO A 351 15.86 -1.70 -2.80
N ARG A 352 16.03 -2.51 -3.85
CA ARG A 352 17.12 -3.50 -3.92
C ARG A 352 18.46 -2.80 -3.69
N ASN A 353 19.31 -3.40 -2.88
CA ASN A 353 20.62 -2.88 -2.46
C ASN A 353 20.57 -1.65 -1.53
N SER A 354 19.43 -1.40 -0.86
CA SER A 354 19.39 -0.41 0.22
C SER A 354 20.49 -0.70 1.25
N ALA A 355 21.18 0.35 1.67
CA ALA A 355 22.17 0.29 2.73
C ALA A 355 21.43 0.05 4.04
N TYR A 356 22.04 -0.73 4.93
CA TYR A 356 21.46 -1.01 6.22
C TYR A 356 22.52 -0.98 7.32
N THR A 357 22.06 -0.80 8.54
CA THR A 357 22.85 -0.92 9.76
C THR A 357 22.07 -1.75 10.77
N VAL A 358 22.75 -2.69 11.41
CA VAL A 358 22.18 -3.48 12.51
C VAL A 358 22.46 -2.73 13.80
N GLU A 359 21.43 -2.19 14.43
CA GLU A 359 21.55 -1.52 15.75
C GLU A 359 21.71 -2.57 16.85
N HIS A 360 20.87 -3.61 16.78
CA HIS A 360 20.89 -4.72 17.73
C HIS A 360 20.50 -6.02 17.03
N CYS A 361 21.15 -7.11 17.43
CA CYS A 361 20.71 -8.45 17.07
C CYS A 361 20.89 -9.42 18.23
N THR A 362 19.86 -10.22 18.47
CA THR A 362 19.82 -11.34 19.42
C THR A 362 19.32 -12.58 18.67
N ASP A 363 19.26 -13.72 19.36
CA ASP A 363 18.66 -14.95 18.85
C ASP A 363 17.17 -14.80 18.47
N ARG A 364 16.48 -13.81 19.06
CA ARG A 364 15.03 -13.62 18.84
C ARG A 364 14.63 -12.26 18.27
N TRP A 365 15.46 -11.24 18.38
CA TRP A 365 15.10 -9.86 18.03
C TRP A 365 16.20 -9.19 17.21
N LEU A 366 15.79 -8.49 16.15
CA LEU A 366 16.66 -7.70 15.28
C LEU A 366 16.10 -6.28 15.18
N VAL A 367 16.98 -5.30 15.35
CA VAL A 367 16.70 -3.89 15.10
C VAL A 367 17.57 -3.46 13.93
N LEU A 368 16.92 -3.21 12.80
CA LEU A 368 17.56 -2.92 11.53
C LEU A 368 17.19 -1.50 11.10
N VAL A 369 18.17 -0.66 10.79
CA VAL A 369 17.94 0.63 10.14
C VAL A 369 18.28 0.48 8.66
N VAL A 370 17.35 0.82 7.78
CA VAL A 370 17.53 0.75 6.33
C VAL A 370 17.42 2.14 5.76
N ASP A 371 18.40 2.55 4.96
CA ASP A 371 18.35 3.77 4.17
C ASP A 371 17.77 3.46 2.79
N VAL A 372 16.48 3.77 2.60
CA VAL A 372 15.77 3.47 1.35
C VAL A 372 16.21 4.38 0.21
N ASN A 373 16.87 5.50 0.50
CA ASN A 373 17.40 6.41 -0.52
C ASN A 373 18.85 6.12 -0.90
N SER A 374 19.52 5.15 -0.26
CA SER A 374 20.93 4.87 -0.54
C SER A 374 21.19 4.44 -1.99
N THR A 375 20.17 3.96 -2.70
CA THR A 375 20.25 3.55 -4.10
C THR A 375 19.64 4.56 -5.07
N ALA A 376 19.15 5.70 -4.59
CA ALA A 376 18.54 6.72 -5.44
C ALA A 376 19.50 7.25 -6.54
N CYS A 377 20.81 7.20 -6.27
CA CYS A 377 21.86 7.58 -7.22
C CYS A 377 22.47 6.41 -8.02
N GLY A 378 21.82 5.24 -7.97
CA GLY A 378 22.30 4.00 -8.61
C GLY A 378 23.42 3.30 -7.85
N ALA A 379 23.68 2.04 -8.21
CA ALA A 379 24.78 1.26 -7.64
C ALA A 379 26.13 1.92 -8.00
N GLY A 380 26.82 2.49 -7.00
CA GLY A 380 28.13 3.11 -7.18
C GLY A 380 28.17 4.64 -7.15
N ALA A 381 27.08 5.32 -6.77
CA ALA A 381 26.99 6.77 -6.61
C ALA A 381 27.47 7.55 -7.85
N ARG A 382 26.55 7.80 -8.81
CA ARG A 382 26.85 8.62 -9.99
C ARG A 382 27.47 9.96 -9.58
N PRO A 383 28.49 10.45 -10.31
CA PRO A 383 29.03 11.79 -10.11
C PRO A 383 27.89 12.82 -10.13
N ASP A 384 27.93 13.77 -9.20
CA ASP A 384 26.96 14.87 -9.04
C ASP A 384 25.52 14.45 -8.63
N CYS A 385 25.32 13.20 -8.21
CA CYS A 385 24.07 12.76 -7.61
C CYS A 385 24.21 12.64 -6.09
N SER A 386 23.37 13.36 -5.35
CA SER A 386 23.21 13.22 -3.91
C SER A 386 21.74 13.03 -3.56
N ALA A 387 21.42 11.99 -2.80
CA ALA A 387 20.11 11.82 -2.19
C ALA A 387 20.26 11.97 -0.67
N GLN A 388 19.32 12.70 -0.07
CA GLN A 388 19.26 12.75 1.39
C GLN A 388 18.90 11.35 1.91
N PRO A 389 19.60 10.83 2.95
CA PRO A 389 19.24 9.58 3.58
C PRO A 389 17.78 9.60 3.99
N LEU A 390 17.05 8.53 3.69
CA LEU A 390 15.70 8.33 4.19
C LEU A 390 15.70 7.02 4.95
N ARG A 391 15.76 7.12 6.27
CA ARG A 391 16.01 5.95 7.12
C ARG A 391 14.74 5.48 7.80
N ASP A 392 14.49 4.18 7.67
CA ASP A 392 13.44 3.49 8.40
C ASP A 392 14.04 2.48 9.37
N ARG A 393 13.48 2.42 10.58
CA ARG A 393 13.84 1.41 11.58
C ARG A 393 12.81 0.30 11.59
N TYR A 394 13.27 -0.92 11.39
CA TYR A 394 12.50 -2.14 11.46
C TYR A 394 12.83 -2.89 12.75
N PHE A 395 11.79 -3.30 13.45
CA PHE A 395 11.86 -4.23 14.57
C PHE A 395 11.37 -5.58 14.10
N LEU A 396 12.21 -6.61 14.21
CA LEU A 396 11.91 -7.93 13.69
C LEU A 396 12.01 -9.00 14.79
N ARG A 397 11.16 -10.02 14.69
CA ARG A 397 11.22 -11.24 15.52
C ARG A 397 11.74 -12.39 14.69
N PHE A 398 12.61 -13.19 15.27
CA PHE A 398 13.01 -14.47 14.72
C PHE A 398 12.15 -15.57 15.31
N ASP A 399 11.49 -16.32 14.44
CA ASP A 399 10.86 -17.60 14.78
C ASP A 399 11.53 -18.69 13.93
N THR A 400 11.12 -18.84 12.66
CA THR A 400 11.84 -19.63 11.64
C THR A 400 12.53 -18.77 10.58
N ALA A 401 12.12 -17.50 10.49
CA ALA A 401 12.71 -16.44 9.71
C ALA A 401 12.47 -15.11 10.44
N TRP A 402 13.17 -14.06 10.03
CA TRP A 402 12.89 -12.72 10.52
C TRP A 402 11.55 -12.22 9.97
N ARG A 403 10.68 -11.76 10.88
CA ARG A 403 9.38 -11.16 10.55
C ARG A 403 9.31 -9.76 11.11
N VAL A 404 8.91 -8.78 10.30
CA VAL A 404 8.68 -7.41 10.73
C VAL A 404 7.52 -7.36 11.73
N ILE A 405 7.72 -6.67 12.84
CA ILE A 405 6.72 -6.44 13.88
C ILE A 405 6.28 -4.99 13.88
N ALA A 406 7.24 -4.07 13.69
CA ALA A 406 7.00 -2.65 13.61
C ALA A 406 8.03 -1.98 12.69
N GLN A 407 7.60 -0.90 12.04
CA GLN A 407 8.45 0.02 11.29
C GLN A 407 8.20 1.43 11.82
N THR A 408 9.26 2.21 12.07
CA THR A 408 9.12 3.60 12.53
C THR A 408 10.37 4.43 12.26
N ARG A 409 10.21 5.75 12.31
CA ARG A 409 11.32 6.72 12.42
C ARG A 409 11.40 7.36 13.80
N THR A 410 10.42 7.11 14.67
CA THR A 410 10.41 7.64 16.04
C THR A 410 11.49 6.96 16.89
N GLY A 411 12.02 7.69 17.87
CA GLY A 411 12.89 7.11 18.90
C GLY A 411 12.10 6.28 19.92
N GLY A 412 12.83 5.52 20.73
CA GLY A 412 12.28 4.76 21.85
C GLY A 412 11.47 3.51 21.46
N CYS A 413 10.72 2.99 22.44
CA CYS A 413 10.05 1.69 22.35
C CYS A 413 8.55 1.73 21.99
N ALA A 414 7.94 2.91 21.86
CA ALA A 414 6.49 3.03 21.81
C ALA A 414 5.86 2.22 20.66
N ALA A 415 6.40 2.32 19.45
CA ALA A 415 5.88 1.62 18.28
C ALA A 415 5.98 0.09 18.41
N VAL A 416 7.14 -0.43 18.85
CA VAL A 416 7.36 -1.87 18.94
C VAL A 416 6.59 -2.51 20.10
N LEU A 417 6.49 -1.85 21.25
CA LEU A 417 5.74 -2.37 22.40
C LEU A 417 4.22 -2.35 22.20
N ALA A 418 3.71 -1.47 21.33
CA ALA A 418 2.33 -1.50 20.90
C ALA A 418 2.02 -2.73 20.03
N ALA A 419 3.00 -3.19 19.23
CA ALA A 419 2.85 -4.32 18.33
C ALA A 419 3.20 -5.68 18.99
N ASP A 420 4.23 -5.72 19.84
CA ASP A 420 4.62 -6.90 20.61
C ASP A 420 5.16 -6.49 21.98
N SER A 421 4.33 -6.66 23.01
CA SER A 421 4.67 -6.34 24.40
C SER A 421 5.83 -7.19 24.97
N ALA A 422 6.22 -8.28 24.32
CA ALA A 422 7.35 -9.12 24.72
C ALA A 422 8.71 -8.58 24.22
N PHE A 423 8.73 -7.51 23.43
CA PHE A 423 9.96 -6.92 22.92
C PHE A 423 10.85 -6.39 24.06
N PRO A 424 12.16 -6.73 24.12
CA PRO A 424 13.04 -6.28 25.20
C PRO A 424 13.30 -4.77 25.13
N ARG A 425 12.88 -4.05 26.17
CA ARG A 425 12.99 -2.59 26.26
C ARG A 425 14.41 -2.06 26.09
N ASN A 426 15.40 -2.79 26.60
CA ASN A 426 16.81 -2.41 26.49
C ASN A 426 17.33 -2.34 25.03
N LEU A 427 16.62 -2.92 24.06
CA LEU A 427 16.97 -2.83 22.63
C LEU A 427 16.36 -1.60 21.94
N CYS A 428 15.52 -0.81 22.62
CA CYS A 428 14.86 0.36 22.04
C CYS A 428 14.89 1.62 22.91
N ASP A 429 15.10 1.50 24.23
CA ASP A 429 14.97 2.62 25.18
C ASP A 429 15.89 3.81 24.84
N THR A 430 17.08 3.55 24.30
CA THR A 430 18.07 4.58 23.97
C THR A 430 18.12 4.95 22.50
N LEU A 431 17.25 4.37 21.66
CA LEU A 431 17.29 4.61 20.22
C LEU A 431 16.77 6.01 19.88
N PRO A 432 17.54 6.83 19.14
CA PRO A 432 17.10 8.15 18.73
C PRO A 432 16.04 8.07 17.63
N ALA A 433 15.32 9.19 17.44
CA ALA A 433 14.54 9.39 16.23
C ALA A 433 15.49 9.42 15.01
N LEU A 434 15.05 8.81 13.92
CA LEU A 434 15.72 8.87 12.63
C LEU A 434 15.32 10.15 11.90
N GLN A 435 16.27 10.68 11.12
CA GLN A 435 16.06 11.78 10.20
C GLN A 435 15.68 11.25 8.82
#